data_AF-A0A7G9SS60-F1
#
_entry.id   AF-A0A7G9SS60-F1
#
_cell.length_a   1.000
_cell.length_b   1.000
_cell.length_c   1.000
_cell.angle_alpha   90.00
_cell.angle_beta   90.00
_cell.angle_gamma   90.00
#
_symmetry.space_group_name_H-M   'P 1'
#
loop_
_entity.id
_entity.type
_entity.pdbx_description
1 polymer ?
#
loop_
_entity_poly.entity_id
_entity_poly.type
_entity_poly.pdbx_seq_one_letter_code
_entity_poly.pdbx_strand_id
1 'polypeptide(L)' 'MNIDPIRTKADYKRALREVSAYFNDEPEPGTEDGDRFEILTTLMEAYEAKHFPIAAPEPGAATRSLTSPSEV' A
#
# COMPACT_ATOMS: atom_id res chain seq x y z
N MET A 1 21.67 7.86 -1.68
CA MET A 1 20.41 7.43 -1.04
C MET A 1 20.61 6.77 0.34
N ASN A 2 19.83 7.17 1.36
CA ASN A 2 19.77 6.52 2.68
C ASN A 2 18.29 6.27 3.06
N ILE A 3 17.84 5.01 3.03
CA ILE A 3 16.45 4.61 3.34
C ILE A 3 16.43 3.85 4.66
N ASP A 4 15.53 4.24 5.56
CA ASP A 4 15.33 3.56 6.84
C ASP A 4 14.38 2.37 6.72
N PRO A 5 14.61 1.28 7.46
CA PRO A 5 13.66 0.18 7.53
C PRO A 5 12.35 0.59 8.23
N ILE A 6 11.22 0.05 7.76
CA ILE A 6 9.91 0.28 8.36
C ILE A 6 9.64 -0.79 9.43
N ARG A 7 9.80 -0.42 10.71
CA ARG A 7 9.58 -1.32 11.86
C ARG A 7 8.36 -0.97 12.68
N THR A 8 7.99 0.31 12.69
CA THR A 8 6.90 0.83 13.50
C THR A 8 5.87 1.55 12.63
N LYS A 9 4.68 1.78 13.20
CA LYS A 9 3.65 2.61 12.58
C LYS A 9 4.12 4.03 12.29
N ALA A 10 5.06 4.56 13.09
CA ALA A 10 5.63 5.88 12.87
C ALA A 10 6.51 5.90 11.61
N ASP A 11 7.33 4.86 11.41
CA ASP A 11 8.15 4.70 10.20
C ASP A 11 7.26 4.53 8.97
N TYR A 12 6.21 3.72 9.08
CA TYR A 12 5.25 3.51 8.00
C TYR A 12 4.56 4.82 7.60
N LYS A 13 4.13 5.63 8.58
CA LYS A 13 3.57 6.96 8.31
C LYS A 13 4.58 7.93 7.69
N ARG A 14 5.88 7.81 8.01
CA ARG A 14 6.92 8.61 7.35
C ARG A 14 7.06 8.22 5.89
N ALA A 15 7.21 6.93 5.63
CA ALA A 15 7.29 6.38 4.27
C ALA A 15 6.06 6.78 3.43
N LEU A 16 4.86 6.66 3.98
CA LEU A 16 3.63 7.13 3.33
C LEU A 16 3.68 8.59 2.91
N ARG A 17 4.20 9.48 3.76
CA ARG A 17 4.29 10.92 3.42
C ARG A 17 5.31 11.18 2.31
N GLU A 18 6.41 10.44 2.30
CA GLU A 18 7.42 10.53 1.25
C GLU A 18 6.84 10.03 -0.08
N VAL A 19 6.22 8.85 -0.09
CA VAL A 19 5.55 8.27 -1.26
C VAL A 19 4.41 9.17 -1.77
N SER A 20 3.63 9.78 -0.87
CA SER A 20 2.52 10.68 -1.26
C SER A 20 2.98 11.90 -2.06
N ALA A 21 4.24 12.33 -1.91
CA ALA A 21 4.77 13.45 -2.70
C ALA A 21 4.85 13.12 -4.20
N TYR A 22 5.01 11.84 -4.52
CA TYR A 22 5.13 11.34 -5.89
C TYR A 22 3.77 11.00 -6.54
N PHE A 23 2.64 11.18 -5.85
CA PHE A 23 1.32 10.81 -6.39
C PHE A 23 0.85 11.69 -7.55
N ASN A 24 1.28 12.96 -7.58
CA ASN A 24 0.94 13.87 -8.67
C ASN A 24 1.96 13.81 -9.82
N ASP A 25 3.17 13.34 -9.53
CA ASP A 25 4.30 13.29 -10.45
C ASP A 25 5.13 12.07 -10.06
N GLU A 26 4.79 10.93 -10.66
CA GLU A 26 5.47 9.67 -10.39
C GLU A 26 6.87 9.71 -11.02
N PRO A 27 7.94 9.40 -10.26
CA PRO A 27 9.30 9.52 -10.75
C PRO A 27 9.62 8.47 -11.80
N GLU A 28 10.45 8.83 -12.78
CA GLU A 28 10.86 7.92 -13.85
C GLU A 28 11.67 6.73 -13.29
N PRO A 29 11.39 5.49 -13.74
CA PRO A 29 12.17 4.31 -13.34
C PRO A 29 13.65 4.44 -13.67
N GLY A 30 14.52 3.97 -12.77
CA GLY A 30 15.98 4.04 -12.93
C GLY A 30 16.59 5.42 -12.66
N THR A 31 15.79 6.39 -12.20
CA THR A 31 16.28 7.63 -11.56
C THR A 31 16.42 7.42 -10.06
N GLU A 32 17.18 8.30 -9.37
CA GLU A 32 17.34 8.18 -7.91
C GLU A 32 15.99 8.28 -7.16
N ASP A 33 15.07 9.13 -7.62
CA ASP A 33 13.72 9.23 -7.06
C ASP A 33 12.85 8.01 -7.40
N GLY A 34 13.00 7.45 -8.61
CA GLY A 34 12.33 6.23 -9.04
C GLY A 34 12.73 5.02 -8.19
N ASP A 35 14.04 4.82 -8.03
CA ASP A 35 14.59 3.78 -7.16
C ASP A 35 14.10 3.97 -5.71
N ARG A 36 13.97 5.22 -5.26
CA ARG A 36 13.49 5.53 -3.90
C ARG A 36 12.04 5.13 -3.73
N PHE A 37 11.20 5.49 -4.69
CA PHE A 37 9.78 5.19 -4.71
C PHE A 37 9.55 3.68 -4.70
N GLU A 38 10.27 2.93 -5.55
CA GLU A 38 10.18 1.47 -5.61
C GLU A 38 10.54 0.81 -4.28
N ILE A 39 11.65 1.22 -3.67
CA ILE A 39 12.11 0.66 -2.39
C ILE A 39 11.13 0.98 -1.26
N LEU A 40 10.67 2.24 -1.15
CA LEU A 40 9.73 2.64 -0.09
C LEU A 40 8.40 1.90 -0.19
N THR A 41 7.89 1.74 -1.41
CA THR A 41 6.63 1.03 -1.66
C THR A 41 6.76 -0.44 -1.28
N THR A 42 7.85 -1.10 -1.68
CA THR A 42 8.16 -2.48 -1.29
C THR A 42 8.26 -2.67 0.23
N LEU A 43 8.90 -1.74 0.93
CA LEU A 43 9.02 -1.78 2.40
C LEU A 43 7.65 -1.59 3.08
N MET A 44 6.80 -0.73 2.54
CA MET A 44 5.45 -0.51 3.04
C MET A 44 4.58 -1.75 2.88
N GLU A 45 4.59 -2.39 1.71
CA GLU A 45 3.87 -3.65 1.47
C GLU A 45 4.32 -4.75 2.44
N ALA A 46 5.64 -4.90 2.65
CA ALA A 46 6.17 -5.87 3.60
C ALA A 46 5.77 -5.58 5.06
N TYR A 47 5.63 -4.31 5.42
CA TYR A 47 5.10 -3.90 6.73
C TYR A 47 3.60 -4.21 6.84
N GLU A 48 2.81 -3.88 5.82
CA GLU A 48 1.38 -4.13 5.76
C GLU A 48 1.05 -5.61 5.83
N ALA A 49 1.72 -6.45 5.04
CA ALA A 49 1.51 -7.91 5.07
C ALA A 49 1.70 -8.51 6.47
N LYS A 50 2.60 -7.94 7.28
CA LYS A 50 2.86 -8.38 8.66
C LYS A 50 1.85 -7.84 9.67
N HIS A 51 1.36 -6.62 9.48
CA HIS A 51 0.55 -5.91 10.49
C HIS A 51 -0.95 -5.89 10.19
N PHE A 52 -1.31 -6.00 8.92
CA PHE A 52 -2.67 -6.01 8.40
C PHE A 52 -2.84 -7.22 7.46
N PRO A 53 -2.65 -8.45 7.95
CA PRO A 53 -2.86 -9.63 7.13
C PRO A 53 -4.30 -9.63 6.62
N ILE A 54 -4.47 -9.83 5.31
CA ILE A 54 -5.80 -10.03 4.72
C ILE A 54 -6.35 -11.30 5.38
N ALA A 55 -7.37 -11.14 6.22
CA ALA A 55 -8.09 -12.29 6.76
C ALA A 55 -8.57 -13.12 5.57
N ALA A 56 -8.27 -14.42 5.57
CA ALA A 56 -8.85 -15.32 4.59
C ALA A 56 -10.37 -15.11 4.60
N PRO A 57 -11.04 -15.07 3.43
CA PRO A 57 -12.49 -15.00 3.43
C PRO A 57 -13.00 -16.14 4.32
N GLU A 58 -13.76 -15.79 5.35
CA GLU A 58 -14.44 -16.78 6.18
C GLU A 58 -15.12 -17.79 5.23
N PRO A 59 -14.97 -19.11 5.45
CA PRO A 59 -15.56 -20.12 4.58
C PRO A 59 -17.10 -19.97 4.60
N GLY A 60 -17.63 -19.17 3.67
CA GLY A 60 -19.02 -18.73 3.64
C GLY A 60 -19.25 -17.32 3.07
N ALA A 61 -18.24 -16.44 3.04
CA ALA A 61 -18.37 -15.05 2.55
C ALA A 61 -18.33 -14.91 1.01
N ALA A 62 -18.53 -16.01 0.27
CA ALA A 62 -18.70 -15.97 -1.18
C ALA A 62 -20.21 -15.97 -1.49
N THR A 63 -20.86 -14.81 -1.41
CA THR A 63 -22.03 -14.37 -2.21
C THR A 63 -22.80 -13.27 -1.47
N ARG A 64 -22.50 -12.02 -1.79
CA ARG A 64 -23.56 -11.03 -1.93
C ARG A 64 -23.22 -10.15 -3.12
N SER A 65 -23.31 -10.76 -4.30
CA SER A 65 -23.45 -10.00 -5.53
C SER A 65 -24.64 -9.06 -5.37
N LEU A 66 -24.39 -7.80 -5.68
CA LEU A 66 -25.35 -6.72 -5.72
C LEU A 66 -26.48 -7.09 -6.71
N THR A 67 -27.56 -7.68 -6.20
CA THR A 67 -28.86 -7.44 -6.81
C THR A 67 -29.40 -6.21 -6.10
N SER A 68 -29.23 -5.05 -6.75
CA SER A 68 -30.10 -3.92 -6.49
C SER A 68 -31.49 -4.34 -6.96
N PRO A 69 -32.52 -4.39 -6.11
CA PRO A 69 -33.87 -4.28 -6.62
C PRO A 69 -34.01 -2.84 -7.13
N SER A 70 -33.91 -2.65 -8.44
CA SER A 70 -34.51 -1.48 -9.06
C SER A 70 -36.02 -1.65 -8.94
N GLU A 71 -36.59 -1.15 -7.84
CA GLU A 71 -37.99 -0.73 -7.81
C GLU A 71 -38.06 0.63 -8.52
N VAL A 72 -38.57 0.64 -9.75
CA VAL A 72 -39.77 1.38 -10.23
C VAL A 72 -40.08 1.02 -11.67
#